data_AF-A0A3S4W673-F1
#
_entry.id   AF-A0A3S4W673-F1
#
_cell.length_a   1.000
_cell.length_b   1.000
_cell.length_c   1.000
_cell.angle_alpha   90.00
_cell.angle_beta   90.00
_cell.angle_gamma   90.00
#
_symmetry.space_group_name_H-M   'P 1'
#
loop_
_entity.id
_entity.type
_entity.pdbx_description
1 polymer ?
#
loop_
_entity_poly.entity_id
_entity_poly.type
_entity_poly.pdbx_seq_one_letter_code
_entity_poly.pdbx_strand_id
1 'polypeptide(L)'
;MVGAGISGLAAAWRLRCAGISTCVLERSDRPGGRMRSVQVNECTMEAGANFITDAYRIIPGLAGEMGIPLQAVCRDSAIAIDEAIRAFRADRPATAIKAGILSLRTVIGGLPGLARFAARYRRRGTVDPLDWLDLDPVPTTEWSQALRIATLAERCWRPAYHGFYFQDTHATSAAAVAAMAQHGLRQQTLTMPGGLSSLTDALAARLDVRTGVKVTQVEEGSTSVTVHTDTGRFRADRVIVALPSPDIRHLKKLDPLEAAVACTPYSAGLLVGLGTRRRLRSCELGGAYGVLMHPDEPPLAALCVASRAGHAHGAGDLVTCMFADRHARELSSRADSEIIELARRALLTWEPTLQDALATSLEHHLVVRIPHAMPTSAPGRIAHIKAYRAHAHARRVILAGDSLAWPWADSAAFTGQWAADLIAQP
;
A
#
# COMPACT_ATOMS: atom_id res chain seq x y z
N MET A 1 16.60 -15.26 -0.94
CA MET A 1 15.55 -14.30 -1.34
C MET A 1 16.24 -13.02 -1.80
N VAL A 2 15.72 -12.36 -2.83
CA VAL A 2 16.18 -11.05 -3.31
C VAL A 2 15.13 -10.00 -2.95
N GLY A 3 15.48 -9.09 -2.04
CA GLY A 3 14.60 -8.08 -1.45
C GLY A 3 14.14 -8.44 -0.04
N ALA A 4 14.37 -7.56 0.93
CA ALA A 4 13.89 -7.66 2.32
C ALA A 4 12.65 -6.80 2.58
N GLY A 5 11.80 -6.60 1.55
CA GLY A 5 10.44 -6.12 1.76
C GLY A 5 9.56 -7.17 2.43
N ILE A 6 8.33 -6.80 2.82
CA ILE A 6 7.42 -7.72 3.53
C ILE A 6 7.19 -9.05 2.82
N SER A 7 7.14 -9.08 1.48
CA SER A 7 7.02 -10.32 0.70
C SER A 7 8.24 -11.23 0.87
N GLY A 8 9.45 -10.68 0.75
CA GLY A 8 10.69 -11.44 0.91
C GLY A 8 10.89 -11.93 2.34
N LEU A 9 10.55 -11.11 3.34
CA LEU A 9 10.61 -11.48 4.75
C LEU A 9 9.58 -12.55 5.11
N ALA A 10 8.33 -12.44 4.62
CA ALA A 10 7.30 -13.45 4.83
C ALA A 10 7.68 -14.79 4.19
N ALA A 11 8.27 -14.77 2.98
CA ALA A 11 8.79 -15.97 2.33
C ALA A 11 9.92 -16.62 3.15
N ALA A 12 10.89 -15.82 3.56
CA ALA A 12 12.04 -16.25 4.37
C ALA A 12 11.61 -16.90 5.68
N TRP A 13 10.69 -16.24 6.38
CA TRP A 13 10.11 -16.73 7.63
C TRP A 13 9.38 -18.05 7.42
N ARG A 14 8.54 -18.15 6.38
CA ARG A 14 7.80 -19.37 6.05
C ARG A 14 8.73 -20.56 5.77
N LEU A 15 9.79 -20.36 4.99
CA LEU A 15 10.81 -21.38 4.71
C LEU A 15 11.62 -21.77 5.96
N ARG A 16 12.00 -20.79 6.78
CA ARG A 16 12.70 -21.05 8.05
C ARG A 16 11.85 -21.90 8.99
N CYS A 17 10.56 -21.62 9.11
CA CYS A 17 9.61 -22.43 9.89
C CYS A 17 9.47 -23.86 9.34
N ALA A 18 9.70 -24.07 8.04
CA ALA A 18 9.76 -25.39 7.42
C ALA A 18 11.15 -26.08 7.56
N GLY A 19 12.10 -25.49 8.29
CA GLY A 19 13.44 -26.04 8.47
C GLY A 19 14.39 -25.84 7.28
N ILE A 20 14.00 -25.03 6.30
CA ILE A 20 14.80 -24.75 5.10
C ILE A 20 15.75 -23.57 5.39
N SER A 21 17.03 -23.76 5.11
CA SER A 21 18.03 -22.69 5.26
C SER A 21 17.78 -21.58 4.25
N THR A 22 17.84 -20.33 4.69
CA THR A 22 17.55 -19.17 3.85
C THR A 22 18.48 -18.00 4.14
N CYS A 23 18.70 -17.18 3.10
CA CYS A 23 19.42 -15.91 3.17
C CYS A 23 18.66 -14.86 2.35
N VAL A 24 18.43 -13.67 2.94
CA VAL A 24 17.77 -12.53 2.30
C VAL A 24 18.84 -11.50 1.92
N LEU A 25 18.87 -11.08 0.65
CA LEU A 25 19.75 -10.03 0.17
C LEU A 25 18.94 -8.74 -0.04
N GLU A 26 19.39 -7.63 0.53
CA GLU A 26 18.72 -6.33 0.46
C GLU A 26 19.69 -5.23 0.06
N ARG A 27 19.30 -4.42 -0.93
CA ARG A 27 20.11 -3.33 -1.46
C ARG A 27 20.27 -2.19 -0.48
N SER A 28 19.19 -1.83 0.23
CA SER A 28 19.23 -0.76 1.22
C SER A 28 19.96 -1.21 2.49
N ASP A 29 20.32 -0.24 3.32
CA ASP A 29 20.97 -0.44 4.62
C ASP A 29 20.02 -1.01 5.69
N ARG A 30 18.74 -1.20 5.37
CA ARG A 30 17.68 -1.65 6.29
C ARG A 30 16.71 -2.64 5.64
N PRO A 31 16.03 -3.49 6.43
CA PRO A 31 14.90 -4.27 5.95
C PRO A 31 13.62 -3.41 5.80
N GLY A 32 12.55 -4.04 5.31
CA GLY A 32 11.17 -3.57 5.35
C GLY A 32 10.64 -2.99 4.04
N GLY A 33 11.53 -2.55 3.13
CA GLY A 33 11.13 -1.97 1.85
C GLY A 33 10.20 -0.76 2.05
N ARG A 34 8.94 -0.88 1.59
CA ARG A 34 7.88 0.15 1.73
C ARG A 34 7.17 0.15 3.09
N MET A 35 7.32 -0.88 3.93
CA MET A 35 6.90 -0.79 5.33
C MET A 35 8.01 -0.07 6.09
N ARG A 36 7.98 1.26 6.01
CA ARG A 36 9.03 2.15 6.52
C ARG A 36 8.41 3.21 7.43
N SER A 37 8.81 3.23 8.69
CA SER A 37 8.47 4.27 9.66
C SER A 37 9.71 5.12 9.95
N VAL A 38 9.54 6.44 10.04
CA VAL A 38 10.63 7.40 10.23
C VAL A 38 10.24 8.42 11.29
N GLN A 39 11.21 8.87 12.11
CA GLN A 39 10.97 9.88 13.12
C GLN A 39 11.17 11.28 12.52
N VAL A 40 10.20 12.17 12.72
CA VAL A 40 10.25 13.59 12.32
C VAL A 40 9.32 14.38 13.22
N ASN A 41 9.77 15.55 13.69
CA ASN A 41 9.00 16.42 14.58
C ASN A 41 8.41 15.69 15.82
N GLU A 42 9.21 14.82 16.45
CA GLU A 42 8.79 13.99 17.61
C GLU A 42 7.56 13.09 17.30
N CYS A 43 7.34 12.80 16.02
CA CYS A 43 6.29 11.93 15.52
C CYS A 43 6.89 10.78 14.71
N THR A 44 6.19 9.65 14.73
CA THR A 44 6.43 8.54 13.81
C THR A 44 5.60 8.74 12.54
N MET A 45 6.29 8.97 11.43
CA MET A 45 5.70 9.09 10.10
C MET A 45 5.84 7.76 9.35
N GLU A 46 4.77 7.30 8.73
CA GLU A 46 4.88 6.21 7.75
C GLU A 46 5.35 6.77 6.39
N ALA A 47 6.52 6.30 5.94
CA ALA A 47 7.22 6.72 4.73
C ALA A 47 6.97 5.76 3.55
N GLY A 48 5.81 5.09 3.54
CA GLY A 48 5.40 4.13 2.53
C GLY A 48 4.01 3.56 2.79
N ALA A 49 3.91 2.32 3.26
CA ALA A 49 2.64 1.76 3.72
C ALA A 49 2.15 2.54 4.96
N ASN A 50 0.98 3.17 4.89
CA ASN A 50 0.52 4.11 5.93
C ASN A 50 -0.36 3.47 7.01
N PHE A 51 -0.94 2.31 6.74
CA PHE A 51 -1.79 1.61 7.69
C PHE A 51 -1.92 0.13 7.34
N ILE A 52 -2.49 -0.62 8.27
CA ILE A 52 -3.03 -1.96 8.03
C ILE A 52 -4.51 -1.97 8.44
N THR A 53 -5.21 -3.07 8.22
CA THR A 53 -6.61 -3.22 8.62
C THR A 53 -6.83 -4.57 9.29
N ASP A 54 -7.80 -4.64 10.19
CA ASP A 54 -8.36 -5.88 10.75
C ASP A 54 -8.94 -6.85 9.70
N ALA A 55 -9.10 -6.42 8.45
CA ALA A 55 -9.45 -7.30 7.35
C ALA A 55 -8.28 -8.14 6.80
N TYR A 56 -7.05 -7.76 7.14
CA TYR A 56 -5.85 -8.48 6.74
C TYR A 56 -5.74 -9.81 7.50
N ARG A 57 -5.11 -10.80 6.86
CA ARG A 57 -4.95 -12.14 7.45
C ARG A 57 -3.49 -12.46 7.72
N ILE A 58 -2.58 -12.11 6.82
CA ILE A 58 -1.18 -12.49 6.89
C ILE A 58 -0.42 -11.56 7.83
N ILE A 59 -0.57 -10.24 7.67
CA ILE A 59 0.13 -9.25 8.49
C ILE A 59 -0.24 -9.36 9.98
N PRO A 60 -1.52 -9.46 10.39
CA PRO A 60 -1.87 -9.69 11.79
C PRO A 60 -1.35 -11.04 12.34
N GLY A 61 -1.34 -12.09 11.51
CA GLY A 61 -0.76 -13.38 11.89
C GLY A 61 0.73 -13.28 12.19
N LEU A 62 1.50 -12.67 11.27
CA LEU A 62 2.93 -12.42 11.47
C LEU A 62 3.18 -11.51 12.68
N ALA A 63 2.37 -10.48 12.90
CA ALA A 63 2.48 -9.63 14.09
C ALA A 63 2.28 -10.45 15.38
N GLY A 64 1.29 -11.34 15.42
CA GLY A 64 1.07 -12.26 16.53
C GLY A 64 2.25 -13.20 16.78
N GLU A 65 2.82 -13.79 15.72
CA GLU A 65 4.01 -14.63 15.82
C GLU A 65 5.25 -13.87 16.33
N MET A 66 5.37 -12.58 15.99
CA MET A 66 6.47 -11.73 16.44
C MET A 66 6.24 -11.11 17.82
N GLY A 67 5.04 -11.25 18.40
CA GLY A 67 4.65 -10.64 19.67
C GLY A 67 4.41 -9.12 19.59
N ILE A 68 4.04 -8.61 18.42
CA ILE A 68 3.81 -7.18 18.17
C ILE A 68 2.32 -6.89 18.30
N PRO A 69 1.90 -6.03 19.25
CA PRO A 69 0.50 -5.66 19.38
C PRO A 69 0.06 -4.77 18.22
N LEU A 70 -1.20 -4.95 17.79
CA LEU A 70 -1.86 -4.04 16.85
C LEU A 70 -2.67 -3.01 17.62
N GLN A 71 -2.65 -1.77 17.14
CA GLN A 71 -3.36 -0.65 17.75
C GLN A 71 -4.35 -0.05 16.75
N ALA A 72 -5.56 0.24 17.22
CA ALA A 72 -6.53 1.00 16.45
C ALA A 72 -6.14 2.47 16.30
N VAL A 73 -6.29 3.02 15.09
CA VAL A 73 -6.21 4.47 14.86
C VAL A 73 -7.57 5.13 15.11
N CYS A 74 -7.60 6.47 15.09
CA CYS A 74 -8.85 7.24 15.17
C CYS A 74 -9.85 6.75 14.11
N ARG A 75 -11.12 6.59 14.52
CA ARG A 75 -12.19 6.04 13.67
C ARG A 75 -12.77 7.05 12.69
N ASP A 76 -12.53 8.33 12.92
CA ASP A 76 -13.07 9.38 12.06
C ASP A 76 -12.21 9.48 10.80
N SER A 77 -12.88 9.52 9.66
CA SER A 77 -12.30 9.67 8.33
C SER A 77 -12.94 10.85 7.63
N ALA A 78 -12.31 11.39 6.59
CA ALA A 78 -12.93 12.43 5.77
C ALA A 78 -12.68 12.21 4.29
N ILE A 79 -13.55 12.78 3.46
CA ILE A 79 -13.34 12.92 2.02
C ILE A 79 -13.31 14.42 1.71
N ALA A 80 -12.29 14.87 0.98
CA ALA A 80 -12.26 16.20 0.39
C ALA A 80 -12.93 16.13 -0.98
N ILE A 81 -14.12 16.74 -1.09
CA ILE A 81 -14.95 16.73 -2.31
C ILE A 81 -15.89 17.93 -2.33
N ASP A 82 -16.05 18.52 -3.52
CA ASP A 82 -16.79 19.75 -3.75
C ASP A 82 -16.21 20.89 -2.88
N GLU A 83 -14.88 21.05 -2.94
CA GLU A 83 -14.11 22.10 -2.23
C GLU A 83 -14.27 22.11 -0.70
N ALA A 84 -14.75 21.01 -0.10
CA ALA A 84 -14.93 20.88 1.34
C ALA A 84 -14.41 19.55 1.91
N ILE A 85 -13.85 19.59 3.12
CA ILE A 85 -13.57 18.38 3.91
C ILE A 85 -14.87 17.91 4.56
N ARG A 86 -15.32 16.71 4.17
CA ARG A 86 -16.54 16.08 4.67
C ARG A 86 -16.18 14.90 5.56
N ALA A 87 -16.23 15.11 6.88
CA ALA A 87 -15.99 14.07 7.86
C ALA A 87 -17.13 13.04 7.87
N PHE A 88 -16.77 11.77 7.97
CA PHE A 88 -17.70 10.66 8.05
C PHE A 88 -17.09 9.51 8.85
N ARG A 89 -17.93 8.53 9.16
CA ARG A 89 -17.52 7.27 9.77
C ARG A 89 -17.95 6.11 8.90
N ALA A 90 -16.99 5.27 8.52
CA ALA A 90 -17.24 4.09 7.70
C ALA A 90 -18.23 3.11 8.37
N ASP A 91 -18.18 2.99 9.70
CA ASP A 91 -19.11 2.15 10.49
C ASP A 91 -20.52 2.75 10.63
N ARG A 92 -20.74 3.99 10.20
CA ARG A 92 -22.03 4.70 10.28
C ARG A 92 -22.35 5.42 8.97
N PRO A 93 -22.92 4.71 7.97
CA PRO A 93 -23.24 5.26 6.65
C PRO A 93 -24.11 6.53 6.67
N ALA A 94 -24.97 6.70 7.69
CA ALA A 94 -25.78 7.91 7.86
C ALA A 94 -24.94 9.20 8.01
N THR A 95 -23.69 9.09 8.49
CA THR A 95 -22.78 10.24 8.60
C THR A 95 -22.36 10.76 7.22
N ALA A 96 -22.16 9.88 6.23
CA ALA A 96 -21.85 10.29 4.86
C ALA A 96 -23.01 11.05 4.20
N ILE A 97 -24.27 10.70 4.54
CA ILE A 97 -25.45 11.45 4.08
C ILE A 97 -25.49 12.83 4.74
N LYS A 98 -25.34 12.89 6.06
CA LYS A 98 -25.33 14.15 6.82
C LYS A 98 -24.22 15.10 6.37
N ALA A 99 -23.06 14.54 6.01
CA ALA A 99 -21.92 15.29 5.52
C ALA A 99 -22.07 15.75 4.06
N GLY A 100 -23.14 15.35 3.35
CA GLY A 100 -23.38 15.71 1.94
C GLY A 100 -22.51 14.95 0.94
N ILE A 101 -21.80 13.89 1.36
CA ILE A 101 -21.03 13.04 0.45
C ILE A 101 -21.99 12.27 -0.47
N LEU A 102 -23.10 11.80 0.08
CA LEU A 102 -24.15 11.10 -0.66
C LEU A 102 -25.52 11.72 -0.38
N SER A 103 -26.39 11.75 -1.38
CA SER A 103 -27.80 12.09 -1.17
C SER A 103 -28.59 10.89 -0.67
N LEU A 104 -29.67 11.11 0.09
CA LEU A 104 -30.58 10.03 0.51
C LEU A 104 -31.17 9.28 -0.69
N ARG A 105 -31.47 9.99 -1.79
CA ARG A 105 -31.96 9.39 -3.04
C ARG A 105 -30.92 8.44 -3.66
N THR A 106 -29.64 8.83 -3.66
CA THR A 106 -28.53 7.99 -4.13
C THR A 106 -28.41 6.72 -3.29
N VAL A 107 -28.46 6.85 -1.97
CA VAL A 107 -28.35 5.70 -1.06
C VAL A 107 -29.50 4.73 -1.30
N ILE A 108 -30.76 5.22 -1.28
CA ILE A 108 -31.95 4.38 -1.52
C ILE A 108 -31.89 3.71 -2.89
N GLY A 109 -31.56 4.46 -3.94
CA GLY A 109 -31.45 3.93 -5.31
C GLY A 109 -30.33 2.89 -5.48
N GLY A 110 -29.25 2.99 -4.70
CA GLY A 110 -28.12 2.07 -4.70
C GLY A 110 -28.30 0.81 -3.84
N LEU A 111 -29.28 0.77 -2.94
CA LEU A 111 -29.49 -0.37 -2.03
C LEU A 111 -29.63 -1.72 -2.74
N PRO A 112 -30.42 -1.86 -3.83
CA PRO A 112 -30.50 -3.14 -4.55
C PRO A 112 -29.15 -3.53 -5.18
N GLY A 113 -28.37 -2.55 -5.61
CA GLY A 113 -27.02 -2.73 -6.13
C GLY A 113 -26.04 -3.25 -5.08
N LEU A 114 -26.02 -2.60 -3.91
CA LEU A 114 -25.23 -3.02 -2.76
C LEU A 114 -25.65 -4.40 -2.24
N ALA A 115 -26.95 -4.71 -2.23
CA ALA A 115 -27.44 -6.04 -1.88
C ALA A 115 -26.94 -7.12 -2.86
N ARG A 116 -26.96 -6.84 -4.17
CA ARG A 116 -26.39 -7.74 -5.20
C ARG A 116 -24.87 -7.89 -5.02
N PHE A 117 -24.16 -6.79 -4.77
CA PHE A 117 -22.73 -6.81 -4.46
C PHE A 117 -22.43 -7.73 -3.26
N ALA A 118 -23.10 -7.50 -2.13
CA ALA A 118 -22.92 -8.28 -0.92
C ALA A 118 -23.28 -9.76 -1.15
N ALA A 119 -24.42 -10.05 -1.78
CA ALA A 119 -24.85 -11.42 -2.05
C ALA A 119 -23.84 -12.19 -2.94
N ARG A 120 -23.31 -11.53 -3.97
CA ARG A 120 -22.40 -12.14 -4.95
C ARG A 120 -20.98 -12.31 -4.42
N TYR A 121 -20.49 -11.38 -3.61
CA TYR A 121 -19.07 -11.30 -3.26
C TYR A 121 -18.73 -11.58 -1.79
N ARG A 122 -19.72 -11.79 -0.90
CA ARG A 122 -19.50 -11.99 0.55
C ARG A 122 -18.52 -13.11 0.93
N ARG A 123 -18.30 -14.10 0.07
CA ARG A 123 -17.41 -15.26 0.35
C ARG A 123 -16.01 -15.11 -0.25
N ARG A 124 -15.73 -14.04 -0.99
CA ARG A 124 -14.44 -13.85 -1.65
C ARG A 124 -13.40 -13.41 -0.63
N GLY A 125 -12.21 -14.01 -0.70
CA GLY A 125 -11.05 -13.50 0.00
C GLY A 125 -10.55 -12.21 -0.64
N THR A 126 -9.76 -11.46 0.11
CA THR A 126 -9.15 -10.19 -0.32
C THR A 126 -7.63 -10.26 -0.27
N VAL A 127 -7.07 -11.45 -0.02
CA VAL A 127 -5.64 -11.66 0.06
C VAL A 127 -5.08 -12.02 -1.31
N ASP A 128 -5.72 -12.95 -2.03
CA ASP A 128 -5.29 -13.39 -3.36
C ASP A 128 -6.09 -12.70 -4.47
N PRO A 129 -5.46 -12.03 -5.45
CA PRO A 129 -6.16 -11.50 -6.62
C PRO A 129 -6.96 -12.53 -7.41
N LEU A 130 -6.54 -13.80 -7.40
CA LEU A 130 -7.21 -14.85 -8.16
C LEU A 130 -8.66 -15.10 -7.70
N ASP A 131 -9.02 -14.72 -6.47
CA ASP A 131 -10.40 -14.79 -5.95
C ASP A 131 -11.38 -13.88 -6.72
N TRP A 132 -10.85 -12.95 -7.52
CA TRP A 132 -11.61 -11.94 -8.27
C TRP A 132 -11.38 -11.98 -9.78
N LEU A 133 -10.82 -13.08 -10.29
CA LEU A 133 -10.44 -13.23 -11.70
C LEU A 133 -11.60 -12.97 -12.68
N ASP A 134 -12.84 -13.31 -12.33
CA ASP A 134 -14.02 -13.10 -13.20
C ASP A 134 -14.33 -11.61 -13.44
N LEU A 135 -13.88 -10.71 -12.56
CA LEU A 135 -14.01 -9.27 -12.73
C LEU A 135 -12.77 -8.61 -13.35
N ASP A 136 -11.68 -9.37 -13.55
CA ASP A 136 -10.42 -8.85 -14.06
C ASP A 136 -10.56 -8.07 -15.38
N PRO A 137 -11.25 -8.56 -16.42
CA PRO A 137 -11.34 -7.84 -17.69
C PRO A 137 -12.33 -6.66 -17.65
N VAL A 138 -13.13 -6.52 -16.59
CA VAL A 138 -14.23 -5.55 -16.54
C VAL A 138 -13.71 -4.21 -16.01
N PRO A 139 -13.90 -3.09 -16.73
CA PRO A 139 -13.61 -1.76 -16.18
C PRO A 139 -14.50 -1.43 -14.97
N THR A 140 -13.96 -0.70 -13.99
CA THR A 140 -14.74 -0.32 -12.78
C THR A 140 -16.00 0.47 -13.11
N THR A 141 -15.93 1.35 -14.12
CA THR A 141 -17.05 2.18 -14.57
C THR A 141 -18.24 1.33 -15.03
N GLU A 142 -18.01 0.38 -15.94
CA GLU A 142 -19.01 -0.57 -16.43
C GLU A 142 -19.62 -1.40 -15.29
N TRP A 143 -18.77 -1.95 -14.43
CA TRP A 143 -19.20 -2.75 -13.29
C TRP A 143 -20.10 -1.98 -12.32
N SER A 144 -19.72 -0.75 -11.98
CA SER A 144 -20.50 0.10 -11.06
C SER A 144 -21.84 0.53 -11.66
N GLN A 145 -21.90 0.74 -12.98
CA GLN A 145 -23.14 1.02 -13.72
C GLN A 145 -24.06 -0.20 -13.73
N ALA A 146 -23.55 -1.40 -14.03
CA ALA A 146 -24.32 -2.64 -14.00
C ALA A 146 -24.89 -2.95 -12.60
N LEU A 147 -24.14 -2.58 -11.56
CA LEU A 147 -24.60 -2.67 -10.18
C LEU A 147 -25.52 -1.52 -9.75
N ARG A 148 -25.71 -0.47 -10.57
CA ARG A 148 -26.47 0.75 -10.24
C ARG A 148 -25.95 1.44 -8.98
N ILE A 149 -24.62 1.43 -8.81
CA ILE A 149 -23.89 2.06 -7.70
C ILE A 149 -22.86 3.07 -8.21
N ALA A 150 -22.94 3.50 -9.47
CA ALA A 150 -21.96 4.41 -10.09
C ALA A 150 -21.71 5.67 -9.25
N THR A 151 -22.75 6.35 -8.77
CA THR A 151 -22.58 7.55 -7.92
C THR A 151 -21.89 7.25 -6.58
N LEU A 152 -22.16 6.09 -5.98
CA LEU A 152 -21.47 5.65 -4.75
C LEU A 152 -20.00 5.37 -5.05
N ALA A 153 -19.73 4.62 -6.12
CA ALA A 153 -18.37 4.31 -6.54
C ALA A 153 -17.58 5.59 -6.81
N GLU A 154 -18.19 6.57 -7.49
CA GLU A 154 -17.58 7.85 -7.81
C GLU A 154 -17.31 8.70 -6.57
N ARG A 155 -18.31 8.90 -5.70
CA ARG A 155 -18.16 9.84 -4.57
C ARG A 155 -17.52 9.26 -3.32
N CYS A 156 -17.41 7.93 -3.21
CA CYS A 156 -16.85 7.26 -2.03
C CYS A 156 -15.65 6.37 -2.37
N TRP A 157 -15.78 5.48 -3.35
CA TRP A 157 -14.73 4.50 -3.63
C TRP A 157 -13.60 5.05 -4.50
N ARG A 158 -13.85 6.00 -5.41
CA ARG A 158 -12.82 6.65 -6.22
C ARG A 158 -11.83 7.47 -5.35
N PRO A 159 -12.28 8.35 -4.42
CA PRO A 159 -11.38 8.99 -3.46
C PRO A 159 -10.62 8.01 -2.57
N ALA A 160 -11.30 6.96 -2.08
CA ALA A 160 -10.66 5.96 -1.23
C ALA A 160 -9.56 5.18 -1.98
N TYR A 161 -9.85 4.70 -3.18
CA TYR A 161 -8.88 3.97 -4.00
C TYR A 161 -7.71 4.89 -4.40
N HIS A 162 -7.99 6.16 -4.70
CA HIS A 162 -6.98 7.16 -4.99
C HIS A 162 -6.06 7.45 -3.81
N GLY A 163 -6.62 7.76 -2.64
CA GLY A 163 -5.85 8.07 -1.45
C GLY A 163 -5.07 6.87 -0.90
N PHE A 164 -5.57 5.64 -1.05
CA PHE A 164 -4.88 4.43 -0.59
C PHE A 164 -3.81 3.94 -1.56
N TYR A 165 -4.04 4.03 -2.87
CA TYR A 165 -3.22 3.33 -3.88
C TYR A 165 -2.62 4.22 -4.96
N PHE A 166 -2.87 5.54 -4.89
CA PHE A 166 -2.39 6.54 -5.85
C PHE A 166 -2.81 6.24 -7.30
N GLN A 167 -4.03 5.72 -7.47
CA GLN A 167 -4.59 5.26 -8.74
C GLN A 167 -6.00 5.81 -8.94
N ASP A 168 -6.42 5.97 -10.20
CA ASP A 168 -7.80 6.32 -10.54
C ASP A 168 -8.60 5.05 -10.85
N THR A 169 -9.84 4.98 -10.35
CA THR A 169 -10.73 3.84 -10.58
C THR A 169 -11.16 3.76 -12.04
N HIS A 170 -11.15 4.86 -12.79
CA HIS A 170 -11.51 4.87 -14.20
C HIS A 170 -10.53 4.06 -15.08
N ALA A 171 -9.26 3.93 -14.67
CA ALA A 171 -8.25 3.12 -15.34
C ALA A 171 -8.06 1.72 -14.69
N THR A 172 -8.90 1.37 -13.73
CA THR A 172 -8.72 0.19 -12.86
C THR A 172 -9.77 -0.88 -13.16
N SER A 173 -9.35 -2.15 -13.07
CA SER A 173 -10.23 -3.32 -13.09
C SER A 173 -11.24 -3.29 -11.94
N ALA A 174 -12.48 -3.67 -12.24
CA ALA A 174 -13.53 -3.85 -11.25
C ALA A 174 -13.10 -4.82 -10.14
N ALA A 175 -12.24 -5.79 -10.43
CA ALA A 175 -11.72 -6.74 -9.45
C ALA A 175 -11.04 -6.04 -8.26
N ALA A 176 -10.17 -5.05 -8.51
CA ALA A 176 -9.41 -4.37 -7.46
C ALA A 176 -10.30 -3.46 -6.60
N VAL A 177 -11.19 -2.71 -7.25
CA VAL A 177 -12.11 -1.80 -6.55
C VAL A 177 -13.15 -2.59 -5.76
N ALA A 178 -13.65 -3.71 -6.30
CA ALA A 178 -14.57 -4.58 -5.60
C ALA A 178 -13.93 -5.28 -4.40
N ALA A 179 -12.67 -5.75 -4.53
CA ALA A 179 -11.91 -6.30 -3.42
C ALA A 179 -11.65 -5.26 -2.31
N MET A 180 -11.30 -4.01 -2.67
CA MET A 180 -11.19 -2.90 -1.71
C MET A 180 -12.54 -2.58 -1.05
N ALA A 181 -13.62 -2.48 -1.83
CA ALA A 181 -14.95 -2.19 -1.30
C ALA A 181 -15.43 -3.27 -0.33
N GLN A 182 -15.03 -4.52 -0.56
CA GLN A 182 -15.31 -5.64 0.33
C GLN A 182 -14.57 -5.51 1.68
N HIS A 183 -13.42 -4.83 1.72
CA HIS A 183 -12.83 -4.35 2.98
C HIS A 183 -13.67 -3.21 3.58
N GLY A 184 -14.01 -2.16 2.82
CA GLY A 184 -14.39 -0.86 3.39
C GLY A 184 -15.66 -0.76 4.26
N LEU A 185 -16.56 -1.76 4.33
CA LEU A 185 -17.87 -1.58 4.98
C LEU A 185 -17.90 -1.81 6.50
N ARG A 186 -16.86 -2.41 7.12
CA ARG A 186 -16.88 -2.80 8.55
C ARG A 186 -15.54 -2.76 9.29
N GLN A 187 -14.51 -2.23 8.66
CA GLN A 187 -13.13 -2.50 9.09
C GLN A 187 -12.55 -1.32 9.85
N GLN A 188 -11.67 -1.62 10.80
CA GLN A 188 -10.91 -0.66 11.55
C GLN A 188 -9.50 -0.55 10.97
N THR A 189 -9.07 0.69 10.71
CA THR A 189 -7.68 0.99 10.40
C THR A 189 -6.83 0.75 11.64
N LEU A 190 -5.73 0.03 11.47
CA LEU A 190 -4.80 -0.34 12.52
C LEU A 190 -3.38 0.16 12.20
N THR A 191 -2.57 0.23 13.23
CA THR A 191 -1.13 0.49 13.19
C THR A 191 -0.42 -0.39 14.23
N MET A 192 0.87 -0.15 14.44
CA MET A 192 1.70 -0.82 15.43
C MET A 192 2.41 0.23 16.29
N PRO A 193 2.62 0.00 17.59
CA PRO A 193 3.51 0.86 18.38
C PRO A 193 4.89 0.96 17.73
N GLY A 194 5.43 2.18 17.63
CA GLY A 194 6.69 2.43 16.92
C GLY A 194 6.59 2.47 15.39
N GLY A 195 5.38 2.27 14.84
CA GLY A 195 5.11 2.26 13.40
C GLY A 195 5.21 0.88 12.76
N LEU A 196 4.78 0.79 11.51
CA LEU A 196 4.69 -0.47 10.76
C LEU A 196 6.04 -1.15 10.49
N SER A 197 7.17 -0.42 10.53
CA SER A 197 8.50 -1.03 10.40
C SER A 197 8.81 -2.05 11.49
N SER A 198 8.20 -1.92 12.67
CA SER A 198 8.41 -2.82 13.80
C SER A 198 8.23 -4.29 13.42
N LEU A 199 7.26 -4.60 12.55
CA LEU A 199 7.05 -5.97 12.07
C LEU A 199 8.22 -6.46 11.21
N THR A 200 8.63 -5.66 10.24
CA THR A 200 9.69 -6.07 9.31
C THR A 200 11.05 -6.15 10.00
N ASP A 201 11.29 -5.29 10.99
CA ASP A 201 12.51 -5.32 11.80
C ASP A 201 12.54 -6.57 12.69
N ALA A 202 11.41 -6.91 13.32
CA ALA A 202 11.29 -8.11 14.16
C ALA A 202 11.39 -9.43 13.36
N LEU A 203 10.91 -9.46 12.12
CA LEU A 203 11.12 -10.58 11.20
C LEU A 203 12.60 -10.67 10.80
N ALA A 204 13.20 -9.56 10.38
CA ALA A 204 14.59 -9.53 9.94
C ALA A 204 15.57 -9.94 11.04
N ALA A 205 15.33 -9.53 12.30
CA ALA A 205 16.13 -9.94 13.46
C ALA A 205 16.14 -11.46 13.70
N ARG A 206 15.16 -12.19 13.17
CA ARG A 206 15.03 -13.66 13.26
C ARG A 206 15.42 -14.35 11.95
N LEU A 207 16.08 -13.68 11.02
CA LEU A 207 16.44 -14.20 9.69
C LEU A 207 17.91 -13.86 9.36
N ASP A 208 18.53 -14.59 8.44
CA ASP A 208 19.81 -14.16 7.85
C ASP A 208 19.52 -13.11 6.77
N VAL A 209 19.59 -11.83 7.15
CA VAL A 209 19.39 -10.69 6.25
C VAL A 209 20.70 -9.95 6.04
N ARG A 210 21.13 -9.84 4.78
CA ARG A 210 22.32 -9.10 4.34
C ARG A 210 21.88 -7.79 3.68
N THR A 211 21.94 -6.70 4.43
CA THR A 211 21.69 -5.33 3.93
C THR A 211 22.92 -4.76 3.22
N GLY A 212 22.73 -3.71 2.42
CA GLY A 212 23.78 -3.11 1.62
C GLY A 212 24.32 -4.02 0.50
N VAL A 213 23.59 -5.08 0.14
CA VAL A 213 23.96 -6.04 -0.90
C VAL A 213 23.04 -5.88 -2.10
N LYS A 214 23.55 -5.26 -3.17
CA LYS A 214 22.78 -5.08 -4.40
C LYS A 214 22.95 -6.30 -5.31
N VAL A 215 21.87 -7.05 -5.49
CA VAL A 215 21.80 -8.06 -6.55
C VAL A 215 21.81 -7.39 -7.91
N THR A 216 22.73 -7.80 -8.78
CA THR A 216 22.93 -7.26 -10.12
C THR A 216 22.48 -8.21 -11.22
N GLN A 217 22.57 -9.52 -10.97
CA GLN A 217 22.18 -10.55 -11.94
C GLN A 217 21.79 -11.85 -11.25
N VAL A 218 20.83 -12.58 -11.83
CA VAL A 218 20.41 -13.92 -11.40
C VAL A 218 20.55 -14.87 -12.59
N GLU A 219 21.43 -15.86 -12.46
CA GLU A 219 21.69 -16.88 -13.48
C GLU A 219 21.16 -18.23 -13.04
N GLU A 220 20.20 -18.76 -13.79
CA GLU A 220 19.58 -20.05 -13.53
C GLU A 220 20.36 -21.16 -14.26
N GLY A 221 20.98 -22.06 -13.49
CA GLY A 221 21.61 -23.28 -14.00
C GLY A 221 20.69 -24.50 -13.89
N SER A 222 21.17 -25.65 -14.38
CA SER A 222 20.40 -26.90 -14.37
C SER A 222 20.10 -27.43 -12.96
N THR A 223 21.06 -27.28 -12.03
CA THR A 223 20.97 -27.82 -10.66
C THR A 223 20.92 -26.75 -9.56
N SER A 224 21.27 -25.51 -9.86
CA SER A 224 21.32 -24.41 -8.89
C SER A 224 21.21 -23.05 -9.56
N VAL A 225 20.95 -22.01 -8.78
CA VAL A 225 20.91 -20.61 -9.21
C VAL A 225 22.13 -19.87 -8.62
N THR A 226 22.80 -19.08 -9.44
CA THR A 226 23.87 -18.17 -9.04
C THR A 226 23.33 -16.74 -8.98
N VAL A 227 23.50 -16.09 -7.85
CA VAL A 227 23.09 -14.69 -7.64
C VAL A 227 24.33 -13.83 -7.54
N HIS A 228 24.53 -12.96 -8.53
CA HIS A 228 25.63 -12.00 -8.58
C HIS A 228 25.22 -10.71 -7.87
N THR A 229 26.15 -10.18 -7.09
CA THR A 229 25.97 -8.95 -6.32
C THR A 229 27.17 -8.04 -6.50
N ASP A 230 27.06 -6.81 -6.03
CA ASP A 230 28.18 -5.86 -5.93
C ASP A 230 29.26 -6.27 -4.91
N THR A 231 28.96 -7.21 -4.00
CA THR A 231 29.86 -7.67 -2.93
C THR A 231 30.34 -9.11 -3.10
N GLY A 232 29.93 -9.80 -4.17
CA GLY A 232 30.31 -11.18 -4.44
C GLY A 232 29.20 -12.02 -5.07
N ARG A 233 29.29 -13.34 -4.93
CA ARG A 233 28.35 -14.31 -5.50
C ARG A 233 27.76 -15.20 -4.42
N PHE A 234 26.47 -15.50 -4.56
CA PHE A 234 25.75 -16.45 -3.73
C PHE A 234 25.24 -17.60 -4.60
N ARG A 235 25.11 -18.80 -4.02
CA ARG A 235 24.56 -19.98 -4.69
C ARG A 235 23.42 -20.55 -3.87
N ALA A 236 22.33 -20.94 -4.52
CA ALA A 236 21.16 -21.54 -3.89
C ALA A 236 20.47 -22.54 -4.83
N ASP A 237 19.68 -23.46 -4.28
CA ASP A 237 18.90 -24.42 -5.08
C ASP A 237 17.69 -23.77 -5.78
N ARG A 238 17.15 -22.73 -5.13
CA ARG A 238 16.00 -21.92 -5.52
C ARG A 238 16.21 -20.46 -5.10
N VAL A 239 15.65 -19.54 -5.87
CA VAL A 239 15.69 -18.09 -5.58
C VAL A 239 14.29 -17.52 -5.70
N ILE A 240 13.81 -16.86 -4.64
CA ILE A 240 12.63 -16.00 -4.69
C ILE A 240 13.08 -14.56 -4.94
N VAL A 241 12.56 -13.93 -5.99
CA VAL A 241 12.77 -12.52 -6.34
C VAL A 241 11.54 -11.72 -5.91
N ALA A 242 11.68 -10.95 -4.83
CA ALA A 242 10.62 -10.17 -4.20
C ALA A 242 10.83 -8.66 -4.40
N LEU A 243 11.10 -8.26 -5.64
CA LEU A 243 11.37 -6.87 -6.04
C LEU A 243 10.17 -6.26 -6.78
N PRO A 244 10.04 -4.92 -6.81
CA PRO A 244 9.10 -4.24 -7.70
C PRO A 244 9.38 -4.60 -9.18
N SER A 245 8.33 -4.66 -9.99
CA SER A 245 8.40 -5.03 -11.42
C SER A 245 9.52 -4.32 -12.21
N PRO A 246 9.72 -2.99 -12.10
CA PRO A 246 10.77 -2.29 -12.84
C PRO A 246 12.20 -2.72 -12.53
N ASP A 247 12.45 -3.28 -11.34
CA ASP A 247 13.77 -3.73 -10.92
C ASP A 247 14.08 -5.17 -11.39
N ILE A 248 13.05 -5.99 -11.63
CA ILE A 248 13.19 -7.42 -11.99
C ILE A 248 13.84 -7.60 -13.37
N ARG A 249 13.47 -6.76 -14.35
CA ARG A 249 13.94 -6.85 -15.75
C ARG A 249 15.46 -6.68 -15.91
N HIS A 250 16.12 -6.10 -14.91
CA HIS A 250 17.56 -5.87 -14.93
C HIS A 250 18.34 -7.09 -14.41
N LEU A 251 17.69 -8.04 -13.74
CA LEU A 251 18.35 -9.17 -13.10
C LEU A 251 18.53 -10.37 -14.02
N LYS A 252 17.59 -10.60 -14.94
CA LYS A 252 17.63 -11.75 -15.86
C LYS A 252 16.84 -11.46 -17.14
N LYS A 253 17.08 -12.27 -18.17
CA LYS A 253 16.18 -12.35 -19.31
C LYS A 253 14.87 -13.01 -18.86
N LEU A 254 13.77 -12.29 -19.07
CA LEU A 254 12.43 -12.76 -18.71
C LEU A 254 11.82 -13.55 -19.87
N ASP A 255 11.19 -14.67 -19.55
CA ASP A 255 10.30 -15.34 -20.51
C ASP A 255 8.94 -14.62 -20.62
N PRO A 256 8.06 -15.01 -21.55
CA PRO A 256 6.78 -14.32 -21.74
C PRO A 256 5.87 -14.28 -20.51
N LEU A 257 5.86 -15.33 -19.67
CA LEU A 257 5.03 -15.36 -18.46
C LEU A 257 5.61 -14.46 -17.37
N GLU A 258 6.93 -14.45 -17.22
CA GLU A 258 7.62 -13.54 -16.30
C GLU A 258 7.45 -12.09 -16.73
N ALA A 259 7.61 -11.79 -18.02
CA ALA A 259 7.44 -10.45 -18.56
C ALA A 259 6.01 -9.92 -18.35
N ALA A 260 4.98 -10.78 -18.49
CA ALA A 260 3.59 -10.39 -18.32
C ALA A 260 3.25 -9.88 -16.90
N VAL A 261 3.98 -10.34 -15.88
CA VAL A 261 3.81 -9.91 -14.48
C VAL A 261 4.87 -8.88 -14.04
N ALA A 262 6.08 -8.97 -14.58
CA ALA A 262 7.21 -8.09 -14.27
C ALA A 262 7.24 -6.79 -15.11
N CYS A 263 6.31 -6.59 -16.04
CA CYS A 263 6.13 -5.31 -16.75
C CYS A 263 4.89 -4.53 -16.29
N THR A 264 4.30 -4.90 -15.15
CA THR A 264 3.20 -4.14 -14.53
C THR A 264 3.66 -2.70 -14.26
N PRO A 265 2.96 -1.66 -14.76
CA PRO A 265 3.25 -0.27 -14.43
C PRO A 265 3.06 0.03 -12.94
N TYR A 266 3.74 1.05 -12.42
CA TYR A 266 3.60 1.48 -11.03
C TYR A 266 3.18 2.94 -10.98
N SER A 267 2.25 3.28 -10.08
CA SER A 267 2.04 4.66 -9.66
C SER A 267 3.26 5.15 -8.87
N ALA A 268 3.60 6.42 -9.05
CA ALA A 268 4.55 7.10 -8.17
C ALA A 268 3.82 7.67 -6.95
N GLY A 269 4.53 7.80 -5.83
CA GLY A 269 4.08 8.49 -4.63
C GLY A 269 5.13 9.46 -4.14
N LEU A 270 4.69 10.58 -3.59
CA LEU A 270 5.54 11.52 -2.89
C LEU A 270 4.83 11.96 -1.60
N LEU A 271 5.48 11.75 -0.46
CA LEU A 271 4.93 12.04 0.86
C LEU A 271 5.72 13.19 1.46
N VAL A 272 5.01 14.17 2.03
CA VAL A 272 5.61 15.31 2.73
C VAL A 272 5.04 15.37 4.14
N GLY A 273 5.86 15.05 5.14
CA GLY A 273 5.51 15.26 6.54
C GLY A 273 5.71 16.72 6.88
N LEU A 274 4.63 17.42 7.25
CA LEU A 274 4.66 18.81 7.70
C LEU A 274 4.50 18.87 9.21
N GLY A 275 5.58 19.26 9.91
CA GLY A 275 5.59 19.39 11.36
C GLY A 275 4.81 20.60 11.85
N THR A 276 4.08 20.43 12.95
CA THR A 276 3.42 21.52 13.69
C THR A 276 4.01 21.68 15.09
N ARG A 277 3.99 22.91 15.61
CA ARG A 277 4.49 23.27 16.95
C ARG A 277 3.54 22.87 18.08
N ARG A 278 2.31 22.50 17.74
CA ARG A 278 1.27 22.00 18.66
C ARG A 278 0.52 20.84 18.03
N ARG A 279 -0.15 20.04 18.87
CA ARG A 279 -1.17 19.09 18.40
C ARG A 279 -2.26 19.77 17.57
N LEU A 280 -2.76 19.04 16.58
CA LEU A 280 -3.95 19.46 15.84
C LEU A 280 -5.15 19.48 16.79
N ARG A 281 -6.02 20.49 16.63
CA ARG A 281 -7.30 20.58 17.32
C ARG A 281 -8.24 19.49 16.81
N SER A 282 -9.23 19.13 17.61
CA SER A 282 -10.21 18.10 17.25
C SER A 282 -11.06 18.46 16.02
N CYS A 283 -11.24 19.75 15.72
CA CYS A 283 -11.99 20.21 14.54
C CYS A 283 -11.16 20.27 13.26
N GLU A 284 -9.84 20.43 13.36
CA GLU A 284 -8.95 20.61 12.20
C GLU A 284 -8.96 19.35 11.33
N LEU A 285 -9.02 19.50 10.01
CA LEU A 285 -9.16 18.40 9.06
C LEU A 285 -10.34 17.47 9.37
N GLY A 286 -11.44 18.03 9.89
CA GLY A 286 -12.67 17.30 10.22
C GLY A 286 -12.50 16.28 11.36
N GLY A 287 -11.44 16.39 12.18
CA GLY A 287 -11.14 15.42 13.24
C GLY A 287 -10.64 14.06 12.76
N ALA A 288 -10.50 13.88 11.44
CA ALA A 288 -10.20 12.61 10.82
C ALA A 288 -8.74 12.19 10.96
N TYR A 289 -8.47 10.89 11.12
CA TYR A 289 -7.11 10.36 10.95
C TYR A 289 -6.58 10.65 9.55
N GLY A 290 -7.39 10.33 8.54
CA GLY A 290 -7.06 10.52 7.13
C GLY A 290 -8.16 11.28 6.39
N VAL A 291 -7.74 12.20 5.51
CA VAL A 291 -8.59 12.86 4.53
C VAL A 291 -8.25 12.29 3.16
N LEU A 292 -9.23 11.69 2.50
CA LEU A 292 -9.10 11.10 1.17
C LEU A 292 -9.53 12.15 0.14
N MET A 293 -8.62 12.52 -0.76
CA MET A 293 -8.89 13.57 -1.73
C MET A 293 -9.57 12.96 -2.96
N HIS A 294 -10.63 13.60 -3.44
CA HIS A 294 -11.22 13.23 -4.73
C HIS A 294 -10.18 13.49 -5.85
N PRO A 295 -10.00 12.60 -6.85
CA PRO A 295 -8.98 12.81 -7.89
C PRO A 295 -9.14 14.09 -8.70
N ASP A 296 -10.36 14.63 -8.75
CA ASP A 296 -10.68 15.88 -9.45
C ASP A 296 -10.40 17.13 -8.57
N GLU A 297 -9.89 16.95 -7.35
CA GLU A 297 -9.51 17.98 -6.38
C GLU A 297 -7.98 17.98 -6.16
N PRO A 298 -7.16 18.28 -7.20
CA PRO A 298 -5.71 18.21 -7.13
C PRO A 298 -5.13 19.25 -6.14
N PRO A 299 -3.87 19.10 -5.69
CA PRO A 299 -2.86 18.12 -6.15
C PRO A 299 -2.67 16.92 -5.23
N LEU A 300 -3.33 16.90 -4.07
CA LEU A 300 -3.14 15.90 -3.03
C LEU A 300 -4.00 14.67 -3.31
N ALA A 301 -3.50 13.50 -2.92
CA ALA A 301 -4.24 12.24 -2.94
C ALA A 301 -4.81 11.89 -1.56
N ALA A 302 -4.07 12.22 -0.50
CA ALA A 302 -4.51 12.04 0.88
C ALA A 302 -3.74 12.95 1.84
N LEU A 303 -4.35 13.15 3.01
CA LEU A 303 -3.72 13.72 4.21
C LEU A 303 -3.82 12.68 5.35
N CYS A 304 -2.82 12.59 6.22
CA CYS A 304 -2.89 11.80 7.45
C CYS A 304 -2.30 12.57 8.64
N VAL A 305 -2.83 12.36 9.84
CA VAL A 305 -2.38 13.04 11.07
C VAL A 305 -1.77 12.05 12.06
N ALA A 306 -0.49 12.26 12.42
CA ALA A 306 0.26 11.32 13.25
C ALA A 306 -0.35 11.11 14.65
N SER A 307 -0.76 12.18 15.34
CA SER A 307 -1.39 12.06 16.67
C SER A 307 -2.66 11.22 16.67
N ARG A 308 -3.41 11.21 15.56
CA ARG A 308 -4.65 10.44 15.38
C ARG A 308 -4.39 8.96 15.07
N ALA A 309 -3.14 8.59 14.77
CA ALA A 309 -2.67 7.19 14.77
C ALA A 309 -2.03 6.77 16.11
N GLY A 310 -1.86 7.69 17.07
CA GLY A 310 -1.09 7.44 18.28
C GLY A 310 0.43 7.56 18.08
N HIS A 311 0.85 8.24 17.01
CA HIS A 311 2.26 8.34 16.59
C HIS A 311 2.94 9.66 16.97
N ALA A 312 2.31 10.51 17.78
CA ALA A 312 2.89 11.77 18.22
C ALA A 312 3.33 11.69 19.68
N HIS A 313 4.63 11.89 19.94
CA HIS A 313 5.26 11.67 21.25
C HIS A 313 5.61 12.96 21.99
N GLY A 314 5.78 14.07 21.27
CA GLY A 314 6.19 15.38 21.82
C GLY A 314 5.03 16.33 22.14
N ALA A 315 5.20 17.64 21.92
CA ALA A 315 4.14 18.65 21.99
C ALA A 315 3.54 19.02 20.60
N GLY A 316 4.31 18.76 19.53
CA GLY A 316 3.94 19.00 18.13
C GLY A 316 3.11 17.90 17.46
N ASP A 317 2.78 18.05 16.19
CA ASP A 317 2.09 17.01 15.40
C ASP A 317 2.76 16.89 14.03
N LEU A 318 2.28 15.96 13.21
CA LEU A 318 2.71 15.83 11.84
C LEU A 318 1.51 15.57 10.93
N VAL A 319 1.37 16.41 9.89
CA VAL A 319 0.43 16.17 8.79
C VAL A 319 1.20 15.63 7.60
N THR A 320 0.94 14.40 7.20
CA THR A 320 1.51 13.81 5.99
C THR A 320 0.66 14.18 4.78
N CYS A 321 1.20 15.00 3.88
CA CYS A 321 0.63 15.34 2.59
C CYS A 321 1.11 14.35 1.52
N MET A 322 0.19 13.68 0.84
CA MET A 322 0.52 12.66 -0.17
C MET A 322 0.16 13.15 -1.57
N PHE A 323 1.09 13.04 -2.50
CA PHE A 323 0.88 13.33 -3.92
C PHE A 323 0.89 12.01 -4.70
N ALA A 324 -0.06 11.86 -5.63
CA ALA A 324 -0.18 10.68 -6.48
C ALA A 324 0.37 10.90 -7.89
N ASP A 325 1.03 9.86 -8.39
CA ASP A 325 1.51 9.64 -9.76
C ASP A 325 1.98 10.91 -10.48
N ARG A 326 1.16 11.52 -11.35
CA ARG A 326 1.52 12.72 -12.12
C ARG A 326 2.17 13.80 -11.25
N HIS A 327 1.50 14.23 -10.18
CA HIS A 327 2.01 15.28 -9.30
C HIS A 327 3.27 14.83 -8.56
N ALA A 328 3.32 13.57 -8.12
CA ALA A 328 4.52 13.02 -7.50
C ALA A 328 5.72 13.06 -8.47
N ARG A 329 5.55 12.66 -9.74
CA ARG A 329 6.59 12.67 -10.78
C ARG A 329 7.07 14.08 -11.10
N GLU A 330 6.15 15.02 -11.28
CA GLU A 330 6.47 16.43 -11.55
C GLU A 330 7.27 17.09 -10.41
N LEU A 331 7.02 16.67 -9.16
CA LEU A 331 7.73 17.16 -7.98
C LEU A 331 9.03 16.40 -7.69
N SER A 332 9.18 15.16 -8.19
CA SER A 332 10.27 14.26 -7.80
C SER A 332 11.68 14.83 -8.03
N SER A 333 11.87 15.65 -9.06
CA SER A 333 13.16 16.25 -9.41
C SER A 333 13.44 17.59 -8.71
N ARG A 334 12.48 18.15 -7.97
CA ARG A 334 12.62 19.45 -7.29
C ARG A 334 13.36 19.33 -5.97
N ALA A 335 13.84 20.45 -5.46
CA ALA A 335 14.47 20.52 -4.14
C ALA A 335 13.44 20.32 -3.01
N ASP A 336 13.88 19.74 -1.89
CA ASP A 336 12.97 19.42 -0.76
C ASP A 336 12.28 20.67 -0.21
N SER A 337 12.97 21.81 -0.14
CA SER A 337 12.39 23.09 0.32
C SER A 337 11.22 23.56 -0.56
N GLU A 338 11.34 23.42 -1.87
CA GLU A 338 10.27 23.78 -2.82
C GLU A 338 9.07 22.84 -2.68
N ILE A 339 9.32 21.55 -2.50
CA ILE A 339 8.29 20.53 -2.31
C ILE A 339 7.55 20.76 -1.00
N ILE A 340 8.27 21.08 0.09
CA ILE A 340 7.69 21.41 1.39
C ILE A 340 6.78 22.63 1.28
N GLU A 341 7.20 23.68 0.56
CA GLU A 341 6.38 24.88 0.39
C GLU A 341 5.13 24.64 -0.48
N LEU A 342 5.24 23.78 -1.50
CA LEU A 342 4.09 23.35 -2.30
C LEU A 342 3.11 22.52 -1.47
N ALA A 343 3.60 21.60 -0.65
CA ALA A 343 2.76 20.82 0.26
C ALA A 343 2.10 21.71 1.32
N ARG A 344 2.83 22.68 1.87
CA ARG A 344 2.30 23.68 2.81
C ARG A 344 1.14 24.44 2.19
N ARG A 345 1.32 25.00 1.00
CA ARG A 345 0.25 25.72 0.29
C ARG A 345 -0.95 24.83 0.01
N ALA A 346 -0.72 23.59 -0.47
CA ALA A 346 -1.80 22.64 -0.72
C ALA A 346 -2.58 22.28 0.55
N LEU A 347 -1.91 22.04 1.68
CA LEU A 347 -2.56 21.78 2.97
C LEU A 347 -3.42 22.98 3.41
N LEU A 348 -2.88 24.19 3.30
CA LEU A 348 -3.54 25.40 3.79
C LEU A 348 -4.75 25.82 2.94
N THR A 349 -4.84 25.38 1.68
CA THR A 349 -6.08 25.48 0.90
C THR A 349 -7.24 24.77 1.60
N TRP A 350 -6.96 23.63 2.23
CA TRP A 350 -7.96 22.78 2.87
C TRP A 350 -8.13 23.05 4.37
N GLU A 351 -7.08 23.51 5.05
CA GLU A 351 -7.10 23.86 6.46
C GLU A 351 -6.25 25.12 6.75
N PRO A 352 -6.78 26.32 6.47
CA PRO A 352 -6.06 27.58 6.67
C PRO A 352 -5.67 27.83 8.13
N THR A 353 -6.40 27.27 9.09
CA THR A 353 -6.17 27.50 10.53
C THR A 353 -4.83 26.93 11.03
N LEU A 354 -4.17 26.09 10.23
CA LEU A 354 -2.85 25.54 10.52
C LEU A 354 -1.69 26.47 10.18
N GLN A 355 -1.93 27.63 9.52
CA GLN A 355 -0.89 28.56 9.09
C GLN A 355 0.12 28.85 10.21
N ASP A 356 -0.39 29.26 11.38
CA ASP A 356 0.46 29.61 12.53
C ASP A 356 0.93 28.37 13.29
N ALA A 357 0.31 27.20 13.10
CA ALA A 357 0.70 25.98 13.80
C ALA A 357 1.94 25.33 13.18
N LEU A 358 2.15 25.50 11.87
CA LEU A 358 3.24 24.84 11.15
C LEU A 358 4.62 25.34 11.62
N ALA A 359 5.56 24.42 11.74
CA ALA A 359 6.94 24.73 12.04
C ALA A 359 7.60 25.46 10.85
N THR A 360 8.51 26.38 11.16
CA THR A 360 9.24 27.19 10.16
C THR A 360 10.57 26.57 9.77
N SER A 361 11.28 25.94 10.73
CA SER A 361 12.55 25.25 10.45
C SER A 361 12.32 23.99 9.61
N LEU A 362 13.20 23.77 8.62
CA LEU A 362 13.12 22.65 7.68
C LEU A 362 13.29 21.29 8.34
N GLU A 363 13.95 21.22 9.50
CA GLU A 363 14.21 19.97 10.23
C GLU A 363 12.96 19.30 10.80
N HIS A 364 11.85 20.04 10.93
CA HIS A 364 10.56 19.51 11.37
C HIS A 364 9.73 18.94 10.21
N HIS A 365 10.25 18.96 9.00
CA HIS A 365 9.58 18.50 7.79
C HIS A 365 10.39 17.38 7.13
N LEU A 366 9.71 16.52 6.38
CA LEU A 366 10.38 15.42 5.68
C LEU A 366 9.74 15.18 4.31
N VAL A 367 10.57 15.06 3.27
CA VAL A 367 10.14 14.65 1.93
C VAL A 367 10.56 13.19 1.68
N VAL A 368 9.61 12.36 1.26
CA VAL A 368 9.85 10.96 0.88
C VAL A 368 9.38 10.74 -0.54
N ARG A 369 10.30 10.31 -1.41
CA ARG A 369 10.03 9.98 -2.82
C ARG A 369 9.88 8.48 -2.98
N ILE A 370 8.80 8.03 -3.63
CA ILE A 370 8.50 6.62 -3.85
C ILE A 370 8.20 6.42 -5.35
N PRO A 371 9.23 6.25 -6.21
CA PRO A 371 9.04 6.19 -7.67
C PRO A 371 8.21 4.98 -8.12
N HIS A 372 8.19 3.92 -7.31
CA HIS A 372 7.42 2.70 -7.53
C HIS A 372 6.58 2.42 -6.28
N ALA A 373 5.52 3.21 -6.10
CA ALA A 373 4.69 3.15 -4.90
C ALA A 373 3.77 1.93 -4.90
N MET A 374 2.94 1.78 -5.94
CA MET A 374 1.99 0.66 -6.06
C MET A 374 1.88 0.15 -7.50
N PRO A 375 1.77 -1.16 -7.73
CA PRO A 375 1.50 -1.72 -9.05
C PRO A 375 0.09 -1.31 -9.48
N THR A 376 -0.07 -0.95 -10.74
CA THR A 376 -1.37 -0.60 -11.28
C THR A 376 -2.25 -1.84 -11.43
N SER A 377 -3.56 -1.66 -11.27
CA SER A 377 -4.55 -2.75 -11.34
C SER A 377 -5.39 -2.66 -12.61
N ALA A 378 -4.74 -2.54 -13.77
CA ALA A 378 -5.42 -2.46 -15.07
C ALA A 378 -6.16 -3.77 -15.41
N PRO A 379 -7.25 -3.72 -16.21
CA PRO A 379 -7.94 -4.93 -16.66
C PRO A 379 -7.04 -5.95 -17.34
N GLY A 380 -7.23 -7.24 -17.03
CA GLY A 380 -6.48 -8.36 -17.60
C GLY A 380 -5.19 -8.72 -16.85
N ARG A 381 -4.80 -7.93 -15.84
CA ARG A 381 -3.58 -8.18 -15.05
C ARG A 381 -3.67 -9.48 -14.26
N ILE A 382 -4.82 -9.79 -13.68
CA ILE A 382 -4.97 -10.99 -12.83
C ILE A 382 -4.87 -12.27 -13.67
N ALA A 383 -5.32 -12.24 -14.93
CA ALA A 383 -5.12 -13.32 -15.88
C ALA A 383 -3.63 -13.63 -16.12
N HIS A 384 -2.77 -12.60 -16.21
CA HIS A 384 -1.32 -12.78 -16.30
C HIS A 384 -0.74 -13.43 -15.03
N ILE A 385 -1.21 -13.00 -13.85
CA ILE A 385 -0.83 -13.61 -12.57
C ILE A 385 -1.20 -15.10 -12.57
N LYS A 386 -2.43 -15.45 -12.97
CA LYS A 386 -2.87 -16.86 -13.06
C LYS A 386 -1.96 -17.68 -13.99
N ALA A 387 -1.70 -17.16 -15.19
CA ALA A 387 -0.87 -17.83 -16.19
C ALA A 387 0.56 -18.08 -15.68
N TYR A 388 1.16 -17.08 -15.01
CA TYR A 388 2.46 -17.20 -14.38
C TYR A 388 2.46 -18.26 -13.28
N ARG A 389 1.52 -18.17 -12.32
CA ARG A 389 1.46 -19.07 -11.16
C ARG A 389 1.24 -20.53 -11.55
N ALA A 390 0.49 -20.80 -12.63
CA ALA A 390 0.27 -22.16 -13.13
C ALA A 390 1.56 -22.91 -13.52
N HIS A 391 2.62 -22.18 -13.87
CA HIS A 391 3.90 -22.73 -14.31
C HIS A 391 5.05 -22.46 -13.33
N ALA A 392 4.78 -21.87 -12.17
CA ALA A 392 5.83 -21.42 -11.25
C ALA A 392 6.53 -22.57 -10.52
N HIS A 393 5.84 -23.68 -10.26
CA HIS A 393 6.36 -24.84 -9.53
C HIS A 393 7.59 -25.49 -10.20
N ALA A 394 7.68 -25.43 -11.53
CA ALA A 394 8.79 -26.01 -12.30
C ALA A 394 10.05 -25.12 -12.34
N ARG A 395 10.00 -23.90 -11.78
CA ARG A 395 11.06 -22.89 -11.90
C ARG A 395 12.00 -22.94 -10.71
N ARG A 396 13.30 -22.63 -10.92
CA ARG A 396 14.22 -22.39 -9.80
C ARG A 396 14.22 -20.94 -9.36
N VAL A 397 13.91 -20.02 -10.27
CA VAL A 397 13.71 -18.60 -9.97
C VAL A 397 12.20 -18.29 -9.95
N ILE A 398 11.69 -17.95 -8.77
CA ILE A 398 10.27 -17.67 -8.53
C ILE A 398 10.12 -16.18 -8.23
N LEU A 399 9.21 -15.51 -8.92
CA LEU A 399 8.85 -14.12 -8.66
C LEU A 399 7.83 -14.09 -7.52
N ALA A 400 7.98 -13.10 -6.65
CA ALA A 400 7.05 -12.78 -5.57
C ALA A 400 6.98 -11.25 -5.42
N GLY A 401 6.14 -10.78 -4.50
CA GLY A 401 5.89 -9.37 -4.29
C GLY A 401 4.55 -8.91 -4.83
N ASP A 402 4.34 -7.61 -4.80
CA ASP A 402 3.09 -6.95 -5.16
C ASP A 402 2.81 -6.94 -6.66
N SER A 403 3.81 -7.18 -7.51
CA SER A 403 3.62 -7.47 -8.94
C SER A 403 2.67 -8.64 -9.19
N LEU A 404 2.62 -9.61 -8.26
CA LEU A 404 1.73 -10.78 -8.27
C LEU A 404 0.56 -10.67 -7.29
N ALA A 405 0.33 -9.49 -6.73
CA ALA A 405 -0.58 -9.27 -5.62
C ALA A 405 -1.48 -8.05 -5.86
N TRP A 406 -2.41 -7.83 -4.93
CA TRP A 406 -3.08 -6.55 -4.80
C TRP A 406 -2.09 -5.46 -4.35
N PRO A 407 -2.39 -4.16 -4.57
CA PRO A 407 -1.52 -3.06 -4.15
C PRO A 407 -1.57 -2.79 -2.64
N TRP A 408 -1.63 -3.84 -1.81
CA TRP A 408 -1.59 -3.74 -0.35
C TRP A 408 -0.69 -4.79 0.31
N ALA A 409 -0.19 -4.44 1.49
CA ALA A 409 0.87 -5.19 2.18
C ALA A 409 0.51 -6.66 2.45
N ASP A 410 -0.74 -6.94 2.81
CA ASP A 410 -1.19 -8.31 3.11
C ASP A 410 -1.10 -9.24 1.91
N SER A 411 -1.49 -8.74 0.73
CA SER A 411 -1.41 -9.51 -0.52
C SER A 411 0.06 -9.70 -0.93
N ALA A 412 0.91 -8.69 -0.74
CA ALA A 412 2.34 -8.82 -0.99
C ALA A 412 3.03 -9.83 -0.04
N ALA A 413 2.65 -9.85 1.24
CA ALA A 413 3.12 -10.86 2.20
C ALA A 413 2.68 -12.27 1.79
N PHE A 414 1.43 -12.41 1.35
CA PHE A 414 0.88 -13.66 0.84
C PHE A 414 1.66 -14.20 -0.37
N THR A 415 2.02 -13.36 -1.35
CA THR A 415 2.79 -13.86 -2.50
C THR A 415 4.18 -14.38 -2.11
N GLY A 416 4.74 -13.84 -1.03
CA GLY A 416 5.96 -14.39 -0.42
C GLY A 416 5.75 -15.77 0.17
N GLN A 417 4.69 -15.95 0.97
CA GLN A 417 4.34 -17.25 1.55
C GLN A 417 3.98 -18.28 0.47
N TRP A 418 3.23 -17.89 -0.55
CA TRP A 418 2.91 -18.72 -1.71
C TRP A 418 4.18 -19.22 -2.42
N ALA A 419 5.14 -18.32 -2.69
CA ALA A 419 6.40 -18.70 -3.32
C ALA A 419 7.25 -19.62 -2.42
N ALA A 420 7.22 -19.42 -1.10
CA ALA A 420 7.87 -20.30 -0.13
C ALA A 420 7.22 -21.69 -0.10
N ASP A 421 5.89 -21.76 -0.10
CA ASP A 421 5.15 -23.03 -0.08
C ASP A 421 5.43 -23.87 -1.35
N LEU A 422 5.66 -23.24 -2.51
CA LEU A 422 6.11 -23.93 -3.72
C LEU A 422 7.49 -24.58 -3.59
N ILE A 423 8.37 -24.04 -2.75
CA ILE A 423 9.71 -24.59 -2.52
C ILE A 423 9.66 -25.66 -1.42
N ALA A 424 8.79 -25.48 -0.42
CA ALA A 424 8.67 -26.41 0.71
C ALA A 424 7.90 -27.69 0.36
N GLN A 425 7.13 -27.70 -0.73
CA GLN A 425 6.46 -28.90 -1.24
C GLN A 425 7.49 -29.79 -1.98
N PRO A 426 7.69 -31.06 -1.57
CA PRO A 426 8.69 -31.96 -2.14
C PRO A 426 8.40 -32.41 -3.57
#